data_AF-A0A822AY16-F1
#
_entry.id   AF-A0A822AY16-F1
#
_cell.length_a   1.000
_cell.length_b   1.000
_cell.length_c   1.000
_cell.angle_alpha   90.00
_cell.angle_beta   90.00
_cell.angle_gamma   90.00
#
_symmetry.space_group_name_H-M   'P 1'
#
loop_
_entity.id
_entity.type
_entity.pdbx_description
1 polymer ?
#
loop_
_entity_poly.entity_id
_entity_poly.type
_entity_poly.pdbx_seq_one_letter_code
_entity_poly.pdbx_strand_id
1 'polypeptide(L)'
;MASGAEIKAQRNRVLDVGQEPLKMLLPICGYEDSPLVSLEKAVKPLLAILPDVKYDAHTAKRESAERPANGLTRDESAAIILYSMEGKSREKSLYYTLNSILRSENR
;
A
#
# COMPACT_ATOMS: atom_id res chain seq x y z
N MET A 1 -13.22 15.34 19.42
CA MET A 1 -12.46 14.61 20.46
C MET A 1 -12.32 13.18 19.97
N ALA A 2 -11.23 12.86 19.25
CA ALA A 2 -10.99 11.50 18.75
C ALA A 2 -10.80 10.55 19.94
N SER A 3 -11.42 9.37 19.89
CA SER A 3 -11.41 8.41 21.00
C SER A 3 -10.01 7.79 21.20
N GLY A 4 -9.71 7.35 22.42
CA GLY A 4 -8.44 6.68 22.72
C GLY A 4 -8.18 5.41 21.89
N ALA A 5 -9.21 4.82 21.27
CA ALA A 5 -9.08 3.70 20.34
C ALA A 5 -8.55 4.14 18.97
N GLU A 6 -8.97 5.30 18.45
CA GLU A 6 -8.50 5.87 17.18
C GLU A 6 -7.01 6.25 17.27
N ILE A 7 -6.58 6.78 18.42
CA ILE A 7 -5.17 7.13 18.68
C ILE A 7 -4.29 5.86 18.72
N LYS A 8 -4.82 4.71 19.16
CA LYS A 8 -4.08 3.45 19.27
C LYS A 8 -3.93 2.74 17.92
N ALA A 9 -4.95 2.80 17.06
CA ALA A 9 -4.88 2.27 15.69
C ALA A 9 -3.83 3.02 14.86
N GLN A 10 -3.83 4.37 14.94
CA GLN A 10 -2.86 5.21 14.23
C GLN A 10 -1.39 4.92 14.61
N ARG A 11 -1.14 4.50 15.85
CA ARG A 11 0.20 4.27 16.40
C ARG A 11 0.87 2.98 15.92
N ASN A 12 0.13 2.02 15.37
CA ASN A 12 0.66 0.71 14.97
C ASN A 12 1.15 0.64 13.52
N ARG A 13 0.97 1.72 12.75
CA ARG A 13 1.26 1.75 11.31
C ARG A 13 2.75 1.78 10.95
N VAL A 14 3.64 2.13 11.89
CA VAL A 14 5.10 2.25 11.66
C VAL A 14 5.90 1.45 12.70
N LEU A 15 5.38 0.29 13.14
CA LEU A 15 6.04 -0.53 14.18
C LEU A 15 6.75 -1.78 13.64
N ASP A 16 6.58 -2.12 12.36
CA ASP A 16 7.26 -3.26 11.73
C ASP A 16 8.67 -2.91 11.22
N VAL A 17 9.17 -1.70 11.47
CA VAL A 17 10.59 -1.35 11.24
C VAL A 17 11.52 -2.30 12.01
N GLY A 18 11.09 -2.80 13.17
CA GLY A 18 11.85 -3.81 13.92
C GLY A 18 11.89 -5.20 13.27
N GLN A 19 11.11 -5.41 12.19
CA GLN A 19 11.11 -6.64 11.39
C GLN A 19 11.96 -6.51 10.12
N GLU A 20 12.58 -5.34 9.88
CA GLU A 20 13.49 -5.18 8.75
C GLU A 20 14.70 -6.11 8.92
N PRO A 21 15.09 -6.85 7.86
CA PRO A 21 16.27 -7.69 7.92
C PRO A 21 17.51 -6.81 8.13
N LEU A 22 18.42 -7.24 9.01
CA LEU A 22 19.73 -6.59 9.21
C LEU A 22 20.70 -6.82 8.04
N LYS A 23 20.17 -7.24 6.89
CA LYS A 23 20.89 -7.55 5.66
C LYS A 23 20.46 -6.55 4.60
N MET A 24 21.44 -5.89 4.00
CA MET A 24 21.20 -5.00 2.88
C MET A 24 20.84 -5.83 1.65
N LEU A 25 19.59 -5.72 1.22
CA LEU A 25 19.13 -6.34 -0.01
C LEU A 25 19.29 -5.34 -1.16
N LEU A 26 19.72 -5.79 -2.35
CA LEU A 26 19.90 -4.90 -3.51
C LEU A 26 18.57 -4.24 -3.92
N PRO A 27 18.57 -3.04 -4.51
CA PRO A 27 17.34 -2.47 -5.08
C PRO A 27 16.72 -3.40 -6.13
N ILE A 28 15.39 -3.41 -6.21
CA ILE A 28 14.68 -4.05 -7.34
C ILE A 28 14.74 -3.05 -8.50
N CYS A 29 15.37 -3.44 -9.61
CA CYS A 29 15.54 -2.59 -10.80
C CYS A 29 14.62 -3.05 -11.96
N GLY A 30 14.47 -2.20 -12.97
CA GLY A 30 13.67 -2.42 -14.18
C GLY A 30 12.21 -1.95 -14.08
N TYR A 31 11.73 -1.57 -12.89
CA TYR A 31 10.39 -1.00 -12.71
C TYR A 31 10.36 0.51 -12.98
N GLU A 32 11.50 1.18 -12.88
CA GLU A 32 11.70 2.59 -13.21
C GLU A 32 11.36 2.92 -14.67
N ASP A 33 11.60 1.98 -15.59
CA ASP A 33 11.30 2.12 -17.02
C ASP A 33 9.90 1.60 -17.38
N SER A 34 9.19 1.00 -16.41
CA SER A 34 7.86 0.44 -16.67
C SER A 34 6.83 1.56 -16.78
N PRO A 35 5.97 1.56 -17.82
CA PRO A 35 4.94 2.56 -17.96
C PRO A 35 3.94 2.47 -16.81
N LEU A 36 3.61 3.61 -16.22
CA LEU A 36 2.54 3.68 -15.23
C LEU A 36 1.21 3.29 -15.88
N VAL A 37 0.45 2.46 -15.15
CA VAL A 37 -0.87 1.99 -15.55
C VAL A 37 -1.91 2.47 -14.55
N SER A 38 -3.20 2.34 -14.88
CA SER A 38 -4.26 2.63 -13.93
C SER A 38 -4.14 1.73 -12.69
N LEU A 39 -4.64 2.23 -11.55
CA LEU A 39 -4.58 1.48 -10.29
C LEU A 39 -5.25 0.10 -10.42
N GLU A 40 -6.36 0.02 -11.13
CA GLU A 40 -7.09 -1.24 -11.36
C GLU A 40 -6.27 -2.26 -12.15
N LYS A 41 -5.40 -1.82 -13.07
CA LYS A 41 -4.50 -2.72 -13.79
C LYS A 41 -3.32 -3.13 -12.93
N ALA A 42 -2.76 -2.20 -12.16
CA ALA A 42 -1.63 -2.45 -11.26
C ALA A 42 -1.93 -3.52 -10.20
N VAL A 43 -3.15 -3.54 -9.64
CA VAL A 43 -3.51 -4.48 -8.56
C VAL A 43 -3.91 -5.87 -9.05
N LYS A 44 -4.15 -6.08 -10.36
CA LYS A 44 -4.58 -7.40 -10.89
C LYS A 44 -3.65 -8.55 -10.53
N PRO A 45 -2.31 -8.43 -10.68
CA PRO A 45 -1.40 -9.52 -10.31
C PRO A 45 -1.43 -9.86 -8.82
N LEU A 46 -1.86 -8.91 -7.97
CA LEU A 46 -1.88 -9.07 -6.52
C LEU A 46 -3.09 -9.87 -6.02
N LEU A 47 -4.09 -10.13 -6.85
CA LEU A 47 -5.33 -10.81 -6.45
C LEU A 47 -5.10 -12.22 -5.86
N ALA A 48 -4.05 -12.90 -6.30
CA ALA A 48 -3.70 -14.23 -5.78
C ALA A 48 -3.21 -14.19 -4.32
N ILE A 49 -2.64 -13.07 -3.89
CA ILE A 49 -2.04 -12.89 -2.55
C ILE A 49 -2.94 -12.05 -1.66
N LEU A 50 -3.65 -11.08 -2.25
CA LEU A 50 -4.52 -10.13 -1.57
C LEU A 50 -5.88 -10.05 -2.29
N PRO A 51 -6.82 -10.97 -2.03
CA PRO A 51 -8.07 -11.09 -2.79
C PRO A 51 -8.96 -9.84 -2.75
N ASP A 52 -8.92 -9.09 -1.64
CA ASP A 52 -9.73 -7.89 -1.42
C ASP A 52 -9.11 -6.63 -2.08
N VAL A 53 -7.88 -6.68 -2.61
CA VAL A 53 -7.12 -5.50 -3.07
C VAL A 53 -7.84 -4.69 -4.14
N LYS A 54 -8.66 -5.34 -4.98
CA LYS A 54 -9.44 -4.64 -6.00
C LYS A 54 -10.52 -3.76 -5.38
N TYR A 55 -11.20 -4.26 -4.34
CA TYR A 55 -12.20 -3.48 -3.62
C TYR A 55 -11.55 -2.32 -2.87
N ASP A 56 -10.39 -2.57 -2.25
CA ASP A 56 -9.63 -1.53 -1.55
C ASP A 56 -9.13 -0.46 -2.52
N ALA A 57 -8.66 -0.84 -3.71
CA ALA A 57 -8.27 0.09 -4.77
C ALA A 57 -9.44 0.98 -5.24
N HIS A 58 -10.63 0.41 -5.42
CA HIS A 58 -11.82 1.19 -5.74
C HIS A 58 -12.20 2.16 -4.63
N THR A 59 -12.10 1.73 -3.37
CA THR A 59 -12.30 2.59 -2.20
C THR A 59 -11.29 3.73 -2.20
N ALA A 60 -10.01 3.44 -2.32
CA ALA A 60 -8.95 4.44 -2.35
C ALA A 60 -9.12 5.47 -3.48
N LYS A 61 -9.58 5.03 -4.65
CA LYS A 61 -9.84 5.93 -5.80
C LYS A 61 -11.08 6.82 -5.60
N ARG A 62 -12.06 6.37 -4.83
CA ARG A 62 -13.21 7.18 -4.43
C ARG A 62 -12.81 8.25 -3.40
N GLU A 63 -11.94 7.88 -2.45
CA GLU A 63 -11.42 8.83 -1.45
C GLU A 63 -10.39 9.81 -2.04
N SER A 64 -9.75 9.45 -3.15
CA SER A 64 -8.86 10.36 -3.89
C SER A 64 -9.65 11.46 -4.59
N ALA A 65 -9.18 12.70 -4.43
CA ALA A 65 -9.71 13.85 -5.14
C ALA A 65 -9.60 13.65 -6.66
N GLU A 66 -10.59 14.11 -7.42
CA GLU A 66 -10.57 14.00 -8.88
C GLU A 66 -9.40 14.76 -9.52
N ARG A 67 -8.94 15.84 -8.87
CA ARG A 67 -7.78 16.64 -9.25
C ARG A 67 -6.92 16.93 -8.02
N PRO A 68 -5.98 16.03 -7.66
CA PRO A 68 -5.07 16.25 -6.55
C PRO A 68 -4.23 17.54 -6.75
N ALA A 69 -4.12 18.37 -5.72
CA ALA A 69 -3.46 19.68 -5.80
C ALA A 69 -1.92 19.61 -5.89
N ASN A 70 -1.34 18.43 -5.69
CA ASN A 70 0.09 18.18 -5.60
C ASN A 70 0.72 17.69 -6.91
N GLY A 71 0.01 17.83 -8.04
CA GLY A 71 0.50 17.38 -9.36
C GLY A 71 0.41 15.88 -9.58
N LEU A 72 -0.10 15.10 -8.61
CA LEU A 72 -0.38 13.69 -8.80
C LEU A 72 -1.61 13.48 -9.67
N THR A 73 -1.57 12.42 -10.47
CA THR A 73 -2.78 11.85 -11.04
C THR A 73 -3.67 11.28 -9.93
N ARG A 74 -4.95 11.13 -10.23
CA ARG A 74 -5.90 10.47 -9.33
C ARG A 74 -5.46 9.04 -8.99
N ASP A 75 -4.87 8.31 -9.94
CA ASP A 75 -4.39 6.95 -9.72
C ASP A 75 -3.19 6.91 -8.77
N GLU A 76 -2.23 7.82 -8.89
CA GLU A 76 -1.09 7.91 -7.97
C GLU A 76 -1.52 8.29 -6.56
N SER A 77 -2.42 9.28 -6.44
CA SER A 77 -3.00 9.66 -5.14
C SER A 77 -3.76 8.49 -4.52
N ALA A 78 -4.56 7.77 -5.30
CA ALA A 78 -5.28 6.59 -4.85
C ALA A 78 -4.32 5.45 -4.45
N ALA A 79 -3.18 5.28 -5.13
CA ALA A 79 -2.18 4.27 -4.75
C ALA A 79 -1.57 4.57 -3.36
N ILE A 80 -1.29 5.84 -3.06
CA ILE A 80 -0.81 6.26 -1.73
C ILE A 80 -1.88 6.02 -0.67
N ILE A 81 -3.15 6.34 -0.96
CA ILE A 81 -4.27 6.04 -0.07
C ILE A 81 -4.39 4.54 0.15
N LEU A 82 -4.33 3.72 -0.90
CA LEU A 82 -4.40 2.25 -0.81
C LEU A 82 -3.27 1.68 0.04
N TYR A 83 -2.05 2.18 -0.14
CA TYR A 83 -0.90 1.75 0.66
C TYR A 83 -1.04 2.17 2.13
N SER A 84 -1.65 3.33 2.40
CA SER A 84 -1.75 3.87 3.76
C SER A 84 -3.07 3.57 4.46
N MET A 85 -4.09 3.03 3.80
CA MET A 85 -5.35 2.67 4.45
C MET A 85 -5.23 1.35 5.21
N GLU A 86 -5.96 1.23 6.31
CA GLU A 86 -6.13 -0.06 6.95
C GLU A 86 -7.18 -0.85 6.17
N GLY A 87 -6.83 -2.08 5.77
CA GLY A 87 -7.80 -3.03 5.25
C GLY A 87 -8.73 -3.53 6.37
N LYS A 88 -9.46 -4.62 6.12
CA LYS A 88 -10.33 -5.25 7.15
C LYS A 88 -9.55 -5.67 8.40
N SER A 89 -8.27 -6.01 8.25
CA SER A 89 -7.30 -6.18 9.34
C SER A 89 -5.92 -5.74 8.85
N ARG A 90 -4.98 -5.53 9.78
CA ARG A 90 -3.61 -5.12 9.45
C ARG A 90 -2.94 -6.10 8.49
N GLU A 91 -3.09 -7.40 8.73
CA GLU A 91 -2.47 -8.50 7.98
C GLU A 91 -3.02 -8.63 6.56
N LYS A 92 -4.21 -8.05 6.32
CA LYS A 92 -4.91 -7.99 5.05
C LYS A 92 -4.82 -6.63 4.38
N SER A 93 -3.95 -5.73 4.87
CA SER A 93 -3.68 -4.45 4.21
C SER A 93 -2.56 -4.61 3.18
N LEU A 94 -2.62 -3.83 2.09
CA LEU A 94 -1.57 -3.81 1.08
C LEU A 94 -0.20 -3.53 1.71
N TYR A 95 -0.13 -2.56 2.62
CA TYR A 95 1.06 -2.22 3.39
C TYR A 95 1.76 -3.44 3.98
N TYR A 96 1.01 -4.20 4.79
CA TYR A 96 1.59 -5.29 5.56
C TYR A 96 2.04 -6.43 4.66
N THR A 97 1.19 -6.84 3.72
CA THR A 97 1.48 -7.95 2.81
C THR A 97 2.69 -7.62 1.92
N LEU A 98 2.70 -6.42 1.31
CA LEU A 98 3.77 -6.03 0.40
C LEU A 98 5.11 -5.89 1.14
N ASN A 99 5.14 -5.21 2.28
CA ASN A 99 6.38 -5.04 3.04
C ASN A 99 6.90 -6.36 3.62
N SER A 100 6.02 -7.29 4.01
CA SER A 100 6.42 -8.63 4.43
C SER A 100 7.14 -9.39 3.30
N ILE A 101 6.61 -9.34 2.07
CA ILE A 101 7.22 -9.98 0.91
C ILE A 101 8.56 -9.34 0.53
N LEU A 102 8.61 -8.00 0.46
CA LEU A 102 9.82 -7.26 0.08
C LEU A 102 10.99 -7.44 1.06
N ARG A 103 10.70 -7.76 2.33
CA ARG A 103 11.69 -8.10 3.37
C ARG A 103 12.18 -9.54 3.28
N SER A 104 11.41 -10.43 2.64
CA SER A 104 11.83 -11.81 2.45
C SER A 104 12.97 -11.89 1.43
N GLU A 105 13.90 -12.83 1.63
CA GLU A 105 15.05 -12.99 0.71
C GLU A 105 14.62 -13.43 -0.71
N ASN A 106 13.44 -14.05 -0.82
CA ASN A 106 12.88 -14.54 -2.09
C ASN A 106 11.69 -13.66 -2.51
N ARG A 107 12.02 -12.52 -3.12
CA ARG A 107 11.09 -11.45 -3.52
C ARG A 107 11.09 -11.22 -5.03
#